data_AF-A0A7X8IFE6-F1
#
_entry.id   AF-A0A7X8IFE6-F1
#
_cell.length_a   1.000
_cell.length_b   1.000
_cell.length_c   1.000
_cell.angle_alpha   90.00
_cell.angle_beta   90.00
_cell.angle_gamma   90.00
#
_symmetry.space_group_name_H-M   'P 1'
#
loop_
_entity.id
_entity.type
_entity.pdbx_description
1 polymer ?
#
loop_
_entity_poly.entity_id
_entity_poly.type
_entity_poly.pdbx_seq_one_letter_code
_entity_poly.pdbx_strand_id
1 'polypeptide(L)'
;MKVMCKLFTLVMFITVVTFVQSCGGGGGGGGGSAGASADGVTVSTETPVSAETPVVPAEEVDILELNGYLSEKSENTKESAYRIKITGLTTANCTKIKTILQANPKKYTDLSATTLPDGITDMTGCFGTCISLTEAPKIPNGVTNMADCFRGCISLTEAPKIPNSVTDMSYCFANCTSLTQALEISNSVTNMAGCFSGCTSLKTVELTIDSWWETCFSGCSAIVSITVPTENIKNSIINASGNDIVKDKIVVKP
;
A
#
# COMPACT_ATOMS: atom_id res chain seq x y z
N MET A 1 29.21 -15.32 28.57
CA MET A 1 28.56 -14.94 27.30
C MET A 1 27.40 -14.01 27.65
N LYS A 2 27.52 -12.72 27.33
CA LYS A 2 26.55 -11.69 27.70
C LYS A 2 25.42 -11.68 26.66
N VAL A 3 24.21 -11.97 27.12
CA VAL A 3 22.97 -11.68 26.39
C VAL A 3 22.85 -10.15 26.33
N MET A 4 23.05 -9.57 25.15
CA MET A 4 22.73 -8.16 24.91
C MET A 4 21.26 -8.06 24.53
N CYS A 5 20.42 -7.85 25.54
CA CYS A 5 19.04 -7.41 25.38
C CYS A 5 19.07 -5.90 25.04
N LYS A 6 18.89 -5.54 23.76
CA LYS A 6 18.72 -4.13 23.38
C LYS A 6 17.30 -3.71 23.74
N LEU A 7 17.19 -2.97 24.83
CA LEU A 7 16.02 -2.26 25.32
C LEU A 7 15.65 -1.17 24.30
N PHE A 8 14.53 -1.32 23.58
CA PHE A 8 13.96 -0.23 22.79
C PHE A 8 13.04 0.60 23.69
N THR A 9 13.44 1.85 23.92
CA THR A 9 12.70 2.84 24.70
C THR A 9 11.40 3.20 23.99
N LEU A 10 10.26 2.84 24.59
CA LEU A 10 8.94 3.34 24.22
C LEU A 10 8.83 4.80 24.69
N VAL A 11 9.00 5.76 23.79
CA VAL A 11 8.77 7.17 24.12
C VAL A 11 7.29 7.49 23.88
N MET A 12 6.50 7.42 24.95
CA MET A 12 5.20 8.08 24.99
C MET A 12 5.44 9.59 25.01
N PHE A 13 5.18 10.29 23.90
CA PHE A 13 5.24 11.75 23.92
C PHE A 13 3.95 12.34 24.51
N ILE A 14 4.19 13.03 25.63
CA ILE A 14 3.31 13.81 26.46
C ILE A 14 2.74 14.99 25.67
N THR A 15 1.43 15.21 25.80
CA THR A 15 0.73 16.43 25.38
C THR A 15 1.39 17.66 26.01
N VAL A 16 2.01 18.53 25.23
CA VAL A 16 2.44 19.86 25.70
C VAL A 16 1.29 20.84 25.46
N VAL A 17 0.46 21.06 26.48
CA VAL A 17 -0.38 22.27 26.55
C VAL A 17 0.40 23.31 27.36
N THR A 18 1.03 24.26 26.68
CA THR A 18 1.60 25.44 27.33
C THR A 18 0.49 26.43 27.68
N PHE A 19 0.26 26.67 28.98
CA PHE A 19 -0.51 27.82 29.47
C PHE A 19 0.43 29.02 29.61
N VAL A 20 0.10 30.15 28.97
CA VAL A 20 0.76 31.43 29.23
C VAL A 20 0.03 32.13 30.36
N GLN A 21 0.62 32.13 31.57
CA GLN A 21 0.15 32.95 32.68
C GLN A 21 0.87 34.31 32.61
N SER A 22 0.14 35.38 32.34
CA SER A 22 0.68 36.74 32.38
C SER A 22 0.77 37.23 33.83
N CYS A 23 2.00 37.44 34.32
CA CYS A 23 2.27 38.16 35.56
C CYS A 23 2.51 39.64 35.22
N GLY A 24 1.54 40.51 35.51
CA GLY A 24 1.69 41.96 35.40
C GLY A 24 1.61 42.63 36.78
N GLY A 25 2.76 43.06 37.30
CA GLY A 25 2.85 43.87 38.53
C GLY A 25 2.86 45.38 38.23
N GLY A 26 1.94 46.10 38.89
CA GLY A 26 2.07 47.45 39.47
C GLY A 26 2.59 48.66 38.67
N GLY A 27 1.74 49.71 38.56
CA GLY A 27 2.22 51.11 38.60
C GLY A 27 1.42 52.17 37.83
N GLY A 28 0.44 52.81 38.50
CA GLY A 28 0.18 54.26 38.47
C GLY A 28 -0.34 55.00 37.21
N GLY A 29 -1.58 55.51 37.31
CA GLY A 29 -1.89 56.93 37.04
C GLY A 29 -2.54 57.34 35.70
N GLY A 30 -3.82 57.74 35.77
CA GLY A 30 -4.32 58.95 35.10
C GLY A 30 -4.99 58.85 33.71
N GLY A 31 -6.33 58.81 33.70
CA GLY A 31 -7.22 59.63 32.86
C GLY A 31 -7.27 59.44 31.33
N GLY A 32 -8.44 59.02 30.82
CA GLY A 32 -8.96 59.52 29.55
C GLY A 32 -9.37 58.49 28.48
N SER A 33 -10.68 58.47 28.21
CA SER A 33 -11.37 58.04 26.99
C SER A 33 -11.40 56.56 26.59
N ALA A 34 -12.63 56.09 26.38
CA ALA A 34 -13.00 54.78 25.88
C ALA A 34 -12.59 54.59 24.40
N GLY A 35 -12.00 53.43 24.12
CA GLY A 35 -11.77 52.89 22.79
C GLY A 35 -11.75 51.36 22.89
N ALA A 36 -12.72 50.72 22.26
CA ALA A 36 -12.88 49.27 22.26
C ALA A 36 -11.88 48.57 21.32
N SER A 37 -11.68 47.28 21.59
CA SER A 37 -11.38 46.23 20.59
C SER A 37 -9.95 46.16 20.02
N ALA A 38 -9.17 45.20 20.51
CA ALA A 38 -8.91 43.92 19.83
C ALA A 38 -7.68 43.26 20.49
N ASP A 39 -7.91 42.32 21.43
CA ASP A 39 -6.88 41.37 21.82
C ASP A 39 -6.59 40.49 20.60
N GLY A 40 -5.43 40.74 19.97
CA GLY A 40 -4.94 39.98 18.84
C GLY A 40 -4.63 38.55 19.24
N VAL A 41 -5.60 37.65 19.08
CA VAL A 41 -5.36 36.20 19.04
C VAL A 41 -4.66 35.90 17.72
N THR A 42 -3.33 35.76 17.76
CA THR A 42 -2.58 35.21 16.63
C THR A 42 -2.81 33.70 16.58
N VAL A 43 -3.71 33.25 15.71
CA VAL A 43 -3.82 31.82 15.35
C VAL A 43 -2.66 31.50 14.43
N SER A 44 -1.57 30.99 14.99
CA SER A 44 -0.52 30.33 14.20
C SER A 44 -1.07 28.99 13.72
N THR A 45 -1.47 28.91 12.45
CA THR A 45 -1.71 27.62 11.79
C THR A 45 -0.36 26.97 11.55
N GLU A 46 0.19 26.27 12.54
CA GLU A 46 1.27 25.34 12.26
C GLU A 46 0.68 24.21 11.42
N THR A 47 1.04 24.20 10.13
CA THR A 47 0.90 23.01 9.29
C THR A 47 1.55 21.86 10.05
N PRO A 48 0.86 20.74 10.32
CA PRO A 48 1.48 19.61 10.96
C PRO A 48 2.61 19.12 10.06
N VAL A 49 3.84 19.38 10.48
CA VAL A 49 5.03 18.78 9.88
C VAL A 49 4.90 17.30 10.14
N SER A 50 4.52 16.55 9.11
CA SER A 50 4.49 15.09 9.16
C SER A 50 5.90 14.66 9.51
N ALA A 51 6.12 14.22 10.76
CA ALA A 51 7.39 13.69 11.18
C ALA A 51 7.65 12.45 10.33
N GLU A 52 8.52 12.55 9.33
CA GLU A 52 8.99 11.40 8.57
C GLU A 52 9.61 10.42 9.57
N THR A 53 8.93 9.31 9.80
CA THR A 53 9.45 8.20 10.59
C THR A 53 10.78 7.76 9.97
N PRO A 54 11.85 7.53 10.77
CA PRO A 54 13.12 7.06 10.25
C PRO A 54 12.90 5.76 9.48
N VAL A 55 13.08 5.80 8.16
CA VAL A 55 12.95 4.61 7.32
C VAL A 55 14.08 3.65 7.69
N VAL A 56 13.74 2.52 8.30
CA VAL A 56 14.71 1.43 8.55
C VAL A 56 15.27 1.02 7.18
N PRO A 57 16.59 1.11 6.97
CA PRO A 57 17.18 0.78 5.68
C PRO A 57 16.97 -0.71 5.36
N ALA A 58 16.77 -1.01 4.08
CA ALA A 58 16.63 -2.40 3.64
C ALA A 58 17.96 -3.16 3.73
N GLU A 59 17.90 -4.39 4.24
CA GLU A 59 19.05 -5.30 4.28
C GLU A 59 19.26 -5.91 2.89
N GLU A 60 20.48 -5.82 2.34
CA GLU A 60 20.81 -6.42 1.04
C GLU A 60 21.12 -7.91 1.19
N VAL A 61 20.43 -8.75 0.42
CA VAL A 61 20.58 -10.21 0.47
C VAL A 61 20.57 -10.78 -0.94
N ASP A 62 21.59 -11.56 -1.31
CA ASP A 62 21.61 -12.22 -2.62
C ASP A 62 20.51 -13.29 -2.71
N ILE A 63 19.87 -13.41 -3.87
CA ILE A 63 18.80 -14.39 -4.11
C ILE A 63 19.21 -15.84 -3.80
N LEU A 64 20.50 -16.17 -3.92
CA LEU A 64 21.02 -17.50 -3.59
C LEU A 64 21.11 -17.76 -2.08
N GLU A 65 21.21 -16.70 -1.27
CA GLU A 65 21.34 -16.76 0.19
C GLU A 65 20.01 -16.49 0.91
N LEU A 66 19.03 -15.89 0.21
CA LEU A 66 17.77 -15.44 0.79
C LEU A 66 17.03 -16.51 1.60
N ASN A 67 17.03 -17.77 1.14
CA ASN A 67 16.38 -18.84 1.89
C ASN A 67 17.09 -19.15 3.22
N GLY A 68 18.43 -19.19 3.21
CA GLY A 68 19.24 -19.37 4.42
C GLY A 68 19.01 -18.23 5.39
N TYR A 69 19.10 -17.00 4.87
CA TYR A 69 18.82 -15.78 5.62
C TYR A 69 17.46 -15.82 6.34
N LEU A 70 16.37 -16.13 5.63
CA LEU A 70 15.03 -16.19 6.22
C LEU A 70 14.86 -17.34 7.22
N SER A 71 15.53 -18.48 6.99
CA SER A 71 15.46 -19.65 7.86
C SER A 71 16.09 -19.40 9.24
N GLU A 72 17.08 -18.52 9.33
CA GLU A 72 17.76 -18.16 10.58
C GLU A 72 17.04 -17.06 11.37
N LYS A 73 16.18 -16.26 10.71
CA LYS A 73 15.42 -15.21 11.38
C LYS A 73 14.37 -15.79 12.34
N SER A 74 14.00 -15.04 13.37
CA SER A 74 12.84 -15.33 14.23
C SER A 74 11.53 -15.09 13.48
N GLU A 75 10.41 -15.65 13.95
CA GLU A 75 9.09 -15.27 13.41
C GLU A 75 8.85 -13.77 13.70
N ASN A 76 8.07 -13.09 12.86
CA ASN A 76 7.74 -11.67 13.02
C ASN A 76 6.25 -11.41 12.72
N THR A 77 5.85 -10.13 12.77
CA THR A 77 4.51 -9.66 12.40
C THR A 77 4.58 -8.80 11.14
N LYS A 78 3.43 -8.40 10.58
CA LYS A 78 3.39 -7.52 9.41
C LYS A 78 4.03 -6.15 9.71
N GLU A 79 3.83 -5.62 10.91
CA GLU A 79 4.38 -4.34 11.39
C GLU A 79 5.89 -4.40 11.62
N SER A 80 6.44 -5.61 11.76
CA SER A 80 7.87 -5.88 11.96
C SER A 80 8.46 -6.69 10.80
N ALA A 81 7.90 -6.53 9.60
CA ALA A 81 8.36 -7.19 8.39
C ALA A 81 9.84 -6.90 8.11
N TYR A 82 10.56 -7.90 7.62
CA TYR A 82 11.94 -7.72 7.20
C TYR A 82 11.96 -6.92 5.89
N ARG A 83 12.50 -5.71 5.94
CA ARG A 83 12.78 -4.90 4.75
C ARG A 83 14.02 -5.46 4.05
N ILE A 84 13.83 -6.07 2.88
CA ILE A 84 14.90 -6.76 2.15
C ILE A 84 15.02 -6.20 0.75
N LYS A 85 16.25 -5.89 0.36
CA LYS A 85 16.62 -5.60 -1.02
C LYS A 85 17.34 -6.82 -1.59
N ILE A 86 16.65 -7.56 -2.47
CA ILE A 86 17.23 -8.76 -3.06
C ILE A 86 18.21 -8.36 -4.17
N THR A 87 19.42 -8.92 -4.14
CA THR A 87 20.45 -8.75 -5.16
C THR A 87 20.67 -10.06 -5.94
N GLY A 88 21.46 -10.02 -7.02
CA GLY A 88 21.74 -11.21 -7.84
C GLY A 88 20.59 -11.71 -8.70
N LEU A 89 19.50 -10.93 -8.82
CA LEU A 89 18.35 -11.30 -9.63
C LEU A 89 18.68 -11.28 -11.13
N THR A 90 18.18 -12.29 -11.83
CA THR A 90 18.18 -12.43 -13.28
C THR A 90 16.81 -12.92 -13.73
N THR A 91 16.49 -12.79 -15.01
CA THR A 91 15.24 -13.35 -15.56
C THR A 91 15.12 -14.85 -15.33
N ALA A 92 16.25 -15.57 -15.21
CA ALA A 92 16.29 -17.01 -14.96
C ALA A 92 16.00 -17.40 -13.50
N ASN A 93 16.12 -16.46 -12.54
CA ASN A 93 16.04 -16.80 -11.11
C ASN A 93 15.01 -15.97 -10.33
N CYS A 94 14.38 -14.94 -10.91
CA CYS A 94 13.43 -14.08 -10.20
C CYS A 94 12.20 -14.82 -9.66
N THR A 95 11.83 -15.95 -10.28
CA THR A 95 10.76 -16.85 -9.80
C THR A 95 11.10 -17.55 -8.47
N LYS A 96 12.39 -17.63 -8.08
CA LYS A 96 12.80 -18.21 -6.80
C LYS A 96 12.25 -17.44 -5.61
N ILE A 97 11.99 -16.13 -5.75
CA ILE A 97 11.43 -15.30 -4.68
C ILE A 97 10.14 -15.93 -4.15
N LYS A 98 9.23 -16.32 -5.05
CA LYS A 98 7.99 -17.02 -4.72
C LYS A 98 8.21 -18.22 -3.81
N THR A 99 9.04 -19.15 -4.29
CA THR A 99 9.29 -20.43 -3.62
C THR A 99 9.90 -20.20 -2.24
N ILE A 100 10.83 -19.25 -2.13
CA ILE A 100 11.49 -18.92 -0.87
C ILE A 100 10.51 -18.29 0.13
N LEU A 101 9.68 -17.33 -0.29
CA LEU A 101 8.68 -16.72 0.58
C LEU A 101 7.62 -17.73 1.04
N GLN A 102 7.17 -18.61 0.14
CA GLN A 102 6.21 -19.67 0.46
C GLN A 102 6.79 -20.70 1.45
N ALA A 103 8.09 -20.99 1.38
CA ALA A 103 8.78 -21.84 2.35
C ALA A 103 8.93 -21.18 3.73
N ASN A 104 8.76 -19.86 3.82
CA ASN A 104 8.92 -19.05 5.03
C ASN A 104 7.63 -18.26 5.38
N PRO A 105 6.48 -18.93 5.55
CA PRO A 105 5.16 -18.27 5.62
C PRO A 105 4.94 -17.37 6.84
N LYS A 106 5.81 -17.47 7.86
CA LYS A 106 5.77 -16.65 9.09
C LYS A 106 6.89 -15.62 9.17
N LYS A 107 7.61 -15.40 8.08
CA LYS A 107 8.62 -14.35 7.93
C LYS A 107 8.06 -13.30 6.98
N TYR A 108 7.36 -12.32 7.54
CA TYR A 108 6.82 -11.22 6.78
C TYR A 108 7.97 -10.41 6.16
N THR A 109 7.84 -10.10 4.88
CA THR A 109 8.87 -9.44 4.08
C THR A 109 8.30 -8.28 3.30
N ASP A 110 9.02 -7.16 3.34
CA ASP A 110 8.81 -5.99 2.53
C ASP A 110 9.90 -5.97 1.44
N LEU A 111 9.47 -6.09 0.19
CA LEU A 111 10.35 -6.10 -0.98
C LEU A 111 10.27 -4.80 -1.79
N SER A 112 9.72 -3.72 -1.23
CA SER A 112 9.59 -2.42 -1.92
C SER A 112 10.93 -1.86 -2.42
N ALA A 113 12.04 -2.21 -1.75
CA ALA A 113 13.39 -1.84 -2.15
C ALA A 113 14.01 -2.74 -3.23
N THR A 114 13.38 -3.87 -3.55
CA THR A 114 13.86 -4.84 -4.55
C THR A 114 13.47 -4.40 -5.96
N THR A 115 14.45 -4.41 -6.87
CA THR A 115 14.23 -4.16 -8.30
C THR A 115 14.26 -5.50 -9.04
N LEU A 116 13.16 -5.84 -9.71
CA LEU A 116 13.12 -7.01 -10.59
C LEU A 116 13.93 -6.74 -11.88
N PRO A 117 14.58 -7.77 -12.46
CA PRO A 117 15.36 -7.64 -13.69
C PRO A 117 14.55 -7.10 -14.87
N ASP A 118 15.18 -6.22 -15.66
CA ASP A 118 14.65 -5.80 -16.96
C ASP A 118 14.56 -7.01 -17.93
N GLY A 119 13.57 -6.99 -18.82
CA GLY A 119 13.33 -8.07 -19.78
C GLY A 119 12.33 -9.13 -19.32
N ILE A 120 11.82 -9.06 -18.09
CA ILE A 120 10.66 -9.85 -17.67
C ILE A 120 9.42 -9.30 -18.39
N THR A 121 8.79 -10.14 -19.21
CA THR A 121 7.52 -9.82 -19.90
C THR A 121 6.33 -10.55 -19.29
N ASP A 122 6.55 -11.69 -18.65
CA ASP A 122 5.52 -12.53 -18.04
C ASP A 122 5.80 -12.71 -16.55
N MET A 123 4.85 -12.28 -15.72
CA MET A 123 4.86 -12.43 -14.27
C MET A 123 3.74 -13.35 -13.76
N THR A 124 3.22 -14.23 -14.62
CA THR A 124 2.11 -15.11 -14.28
C THR A 124 2.42 -15.90 -13.00
N GLY A 125 1.62 -15.67 -11.96
CA GLY A 125 1.77 -16.33 -10.67
C GLY A 125 3.09 -16.09 -9.93
N CYS A 126 3.89 -15.08 -10.28
CA CYS A 126 5.25 -14.86 -9.73
C CYS A 126 5.30 -14.61 -8.21
N PHE A 127 4.20 -14.19 -7.59
CA PHE A 127 4.06 -14.01 -6.14
C PHE A 127 2.80 -14.71 -5.60
N GLY A 128 2.18 -15.59 -6.39
CA GLY A 128 0.97 -16.29 -5.99
C GLY A 128 1.18 -17.01 -4.66
N THR A 129 0.26 -16.81 -3.72
CA THR A 129 0.22 -17.35 -2.36
C THR A 129 1.45 -17.04 -1.50
N CYS A 130 2.17 -15.96 -1.80
CA CYS A 130 3.18 -15.39 -0.90
C CYS A 130 2.49 -14.71 0.29
N ILE A 131 1.96 -15.49 1.23
CA ILE A 131 1.16 -15.01 2.36
C ILE A 131 1.91 -14.07 3.30
N SER A 132 3.25 -14.07 3.24
CA SER A 132 4.14 -13.25 4.07
C SER A 132 4.65 -11.99 3.33
N LEU A 133 4.29 -11.77 2.07
CA LEU A 133 4.63 -10.55 1.35
C LEU A 133 3.75 -9.38 1.86
N THR A 134 4.36 -8.37 2.47
CA THR A 134 3.65 -7.17 2.94
C THR A 134 3.69 -6.05 1.91
N GLU A 135 4.81 -5.93 1.20
CA GLU A 135 5.02 -4.93 0.15
C GLU A 135 5.69 -5.59 -1.05
N ALA A 136 5.10 -5.42 -2.24
CA ALA A 136 5.58 -6.01 -3.47
C ALA A 136 6.81 -5.24 -4.04
N PRO A 137 7.69 -5.92 -4.79
CA PRO A 137 8.75 -5.24 -5.51
C PRO A 137 8.19 -4.41 -6.66
N LYS A 138 9.00 -3.45 -7.15
CA LYS A 138 8.65 -2.67 -8.34
C LYS A 138 8.50 -3.59 -9.56
N ILE A 139 7.38 -3.44 -10.27
CA ILE A 139 7.11 -4.17 -11.52
C ILE A 139 7.92 -3.54 -12.67
N PRO A 140 8.69 -4.31 -13.46
CA PRO A 140 9.41 -3.80 -14.63
C PRO A 140 8.48 -3.28 -15.72
N ASN A 141 8.89 -2.23 -16.44
CA ASN A 141 8.08 -1.59 -17.49
C ASN A 141 7.84 -2.46 -18.74
N GLY A 142 8.51 -3.61 -18.86
CA GLY A 142 8.34 -4.55 -19.98
C GLY A 142 7.28 -5.63 -19.74
N VAL A 143 6.71 -5.69 -18.54
CA VAL A 143 5.74 -6.74 -18.17
C VAL A 143 4.42 -6.52 -18.90
N THR A 144 3.95 -7.54 -19.60
CA THR A 144 2.67 -7.53 -20.32
C THR A 144 1.63 -8.44 -19.67
N ASN A 145 2.05 -9.49 -18.96
CA ASN A 145 1.16 -10.45 -18.31
C ASN A 145 1.43 -10.52 -16.80
N MET A 146 0.39 -10.30 -15.99
CA MET A 146 0.39 -10.40 -14.52
C MET A 146 -0.71 -11.33 -14.00
N ALA A 147 -1.22 -12.26 -14.81
CA ALA A 147 -2.24 -13.21 -14.39
C ALA A 147 -1.83 -13.96 -13.10
N ASP A 148 -2.73 -14.07 -12.12
CA ASP A 148 -2.50 -14.69 -10.80
C ASP A 148 -1.26 -14.16 -10.02
N CYS A 149 -0.62 -13.06 -10.46
CA CYS A 149 0.71 -12.67 -9.99
C CYS A 149 0.79 -12.54 -8.47
N PHE A 150 -0.21 -11.92 -7.83
CA PHE A 150 -0.30 -11.75 -6.38
C PHE A 150 -1.46 -12.52 -5.75
N ARG A 151 -2.06 -13.49 -6.44
CA ARG A 151 -3.23 -14.22 -5.94
C ARG A 151 -2.96 -14.80 -4.56
N GLY A 152 -3.79 -14.48 -3.57
CA GLY A 152 -3.67 -14.99 -2.20
C GLY A 152 -2.51 -14.41 -1.41
N CYS A 153 -1.95 -13.26 -1.81
CA CYS A 153 -1.04 -12.48 -0.96
C CYS A 153 -1.84 -11.79 0.16
N ILE A 154 -2.28 -12.57 1.15
CA ILE A 154 -3.17 -12.10 2.21
C ILE A 154 -2.58 -11.01 3.12
N SER A 155 -1.28 -10.73 3.01
CA SER A 155 -0.58 -9.70 3.79
C SER A 155 -0.21 -8.46 3.01
N LEU A 156 -0.41 -8.47 1.69
CA LEU A 156 -0.17 -7.33 0.83
C LEU A 156 -1.23 -6.26 1.12
N THR A 157 -0.80 -5.08 1.58
CA THR A 157 -1.69 -3.98 1.98
C THR A 157 -1.99 -3.00 0.85
N GLU A 158 -1.04 -2.88 -0.08
CA GLU A 158 -1.11 -2.01 -1.25
C GLU A 158 -0.72 -2.79 -2.51
N ALA A 159 -1.42 -2.55 -3.61
CA ALA A 159 -1.02 -3.09 -4.89
C ALA A 159 0.28 -2.37 -5.35
N PRO A 160 1.21 -3.03 -6.06
CA PRO A 160 2.31 -2.31 -6.68
C PRO A 160 1.80 -1.44 -7.82
N LYS A 161 2.56 -0.41 -8.19
CA LYS A 161 2.30 0.37 -9.40
C LYS A 161 2.31 -0.55 -10.63
N ILE A 162 1.22 -0.54 -11.38
CA ILE A 162 1.06 -1.34 -12.60
C ILE A 162 1.60 -0.55 -13.80
N PRO A 163 2.56 -1.09 -14.57
CA PRO A 163 3.04 -0.46 -15.80
C PRO A 163 1.98 -0.42 -16.91
N ASN A 164 2.03 0.61 -17.76
CA ASN A 164 1.13 0.77 -18.92
C ASN A 164 1.32 -0.29 -20.03
N SER A 165 2.30 -1.18 -19.90
CA SER A 165 2.52 -2.31 -20.81
C SER A 165 1.64 -3.52 -20.47
N VAL A 166 1.06 -3.57 -19.27
CA VAL A 166 0.31 -4.73 -18.77
C VAL A 166 -1.04 -4.81 -19.46
N THR A 167 -1.33 -5.96 -20.08
CA THR A 167 -2.60 -6.21 -20.78
C THR A 167 -3.47 -7.25 -20.08
N ASP A 168 -2.87 -8.16 -19.29
CA ASP A 168 -3.57 -9.22 -18.55
C ASP A 168 -3.29 -9.13 -17.05
N MET A 169 -4.36 -9.01 -16.27
CA MET A 169 -4.36 -9.02 -14.80
C MET A 169 -5.41 -9.99 -14.23
N SER A 170 -5.81 -11.01 -14.99
CA SER A 170 -6.78 -12.01 -14.52
C SER A 170 -6.34 -12.63 -13.19
N TYR A 171 -7.22 -12.59 -12.19
CA TYR A 171 -6.99 -13.06 -10.82
C TYR A 171 -5.74 -12.50 -10.12
N CYS A 172 -5.13 -11.42 -10.62
CA CYS A 172 -3.84 -10.93 -10.17
C CYS A 172 -3.82 -10.66 -8.65
N PHE A 173 -4.89 -10.10 -8.09
CA PHE A 173 -5.03 -9.81 -6.66
C PHE A 173 -6.11 -10.65 -5.97
N ALA A 174 -6.60 -11.74 -6.60
CA ALA A 174 -7.68 -12.53 -6.03
C ALA A 174 -7.30 -13.04 -4.62
N ASN A 175 -8.20 -12.88 -3.65
CA ASN A 175 -8.03 -13.19 -2.23
C ASN A 175 -6.89 -12.44 -1.52
N CYS A 176 -6.46 -11.27 -2.00
CA CYS A 176 -5.61 -10.36 -1.23
C CYS A 176 -6.47 -9.66 -0.16
N THR A 177 -6.74 -10.35 0.95
CA THR A 177 -7.71 -9.91 1.95
C THR A 177 -7.30 -8.69 2.76
N SER A 178 -6.00 -8.37 2.84
CA SER A 178 -5.49 -7.14 3.49
C SER A 178 -5.35 -5.95 2.55
N LEU A 179 -5.59 -6.13 1.25
CA LEU A 179 -5.44 -5.05 0.26
C LEU A 179 -6.51 -3.99 0.52
N THR A 180 -6.10 -2.77 0.89
CA THR A 180 -7.03 -1.70 1.29
C THR A 180 -7.32 -0.71 0.18
N GLN A 181 -6.34 -0.50 -0.70
CA GLN A 181 -6.38 0.47 -1.78
C GLN A 181 -5.93 -0.21 -3.07
N ALA A 182 -6.71 -0.03 -4.14
CA ALA A 182 -6.28 -0.38 -5.48
C ALA A 182 -5.81 0.88 -6.21
N LEU A 183 -4.67 0.77 -6.88
CA LEU A 183 -4.11 1.84 -7.73
C LEU A 183 -4.95 2.07 -8.98
N GLU A 184 -4.71 3.22 -9.61
CA GLU A 184 -5.10 3.54 -10.97
C GLU A 184 -4.71 2.40 -11.93
N ILE A 185 -5.70 1.71 -12.48
CA ILE A 185 -5.49 0.67 -13.49
C ILE A 185 -5.54 1.32 -14.85
N SER A 186 -4.42 1.23 -15.58
CA SER A 186 -4.26 1.78 -16.93
C SER A 186 -5.24 1.17 -17.94
N ASN A 187 -5.67 1.97 -18.92
CA ASN A 187 -6.49 1.56 -20.06
C ASN A 187 -5.87 0.46 -20.95
N SER A 188 -4.57 0.19 -20.79
CA SER A 188 -3.87 -0.92 -21.46
C SER A 188 -4.37 -2.30 -21.04
N VAL A 189 -4.98 -2.41 -19.86
CA VAL A 189 -5.44 -3.69 -19.31
C VAL A 189 -6.74 -4.12 -20.00
N THR A 190 -6.65 -5.21 -20.78
CA THR A 190 -7.78 -5.79 -21.53
C THR A 190 -8.45 -6.96 -20.82
N ASN A 191 -7.74 -7.63 -19.90
CA ASN A 191 -8.27 -8.76 -19.13
C ASN A 191 -8.16 -8.53 -17.63
N MET A 192 -9.30 -8.43 -16.94
CA MET A 192 -9.40 -8.25 -15.48
C MET A 192 -10.28 -9.30 -14.80
N ALA A 193 -10.49 -10.45 -15.42
CA ALA A 193 -11.34 -11.50 -14.88
C ALA A 193 -10.97 -11.83 -13.43
N GLY A 194 -11.89 -11.64 -12.49
CA GLY A 194 -11.68 -11.92 -11.06
C GLY A 194 -10.48 -11.21 -10.40
N CYS A 195 -9.95 -10.12 -10.96
CA CYS A 195 -8.69 -9.52 -10.52
C CYS A 195 -8.65 -9.21 -9.02
N PHE A 196 -9.74 -8.69 -8.44
CA PHE A 196 -9.85 -8.40 -7.00
C PHE A 196 -10.83 -9.34 -6.27
N SER A 197 -11.19 -10.48 -6.85
CA SER A 197 -12.18 -11.38 -6.25
C SER A 197 -11.77 -11.78 -4.83
N GLY A 198 -12.61 -11.53 -3.84
CA GLY A 198 -12.33 -11.84 -2.42
C GLY A 198 -11.41 -10.83 -1.71
N CYS A 199 -11.14 -9.65 -2.28
CA CYS A 199 -10.45 -8.56 -1.58
C CYS A 199 -11.36 -7.89 -0.54
N THR A 200 -11.52 -8.53 0.62
CA THR A 200 -12.48 -8.12 1.66
C THR A 200 -12.16 -6.81 2.37
N SER A 201 -10.94 -6.29 2.27
CA SER A 201 -10.56 -4.99 2.84
C SER A 201 -10.47 -3.86 1.82
N LEU A 202 -10.70 -4.14 0.53
CA LEU A 202 -10.57 -3.15 -0.53
C LEU A 202 -11.71 -2.14 -0.45
N LYS A 203 -11.38 -0.87 -0.23
CA LYS A 203 -12.37 0.19 -0.01
C LYS A 203 -12.66 1.01 -1.26
N THR A 204 -11.62 1.36 -2.01
CA THR A 204 -11.70 2.28 -3.13
C THR A 204 -10.90 1.76 -4.31
N VAL A 205 -11.43 1.96 -5.51
CA VAL A 205 -10.79 1.56 -6.77
C VAL A 205 -10.94 2.67 -7.80
N GLU A 206 -9.87 2.98 -8.52
CA GLU A 206 -9.89 3.87 -9.68
C GLU A 206 -9.62 3.08 -10.96
N LEU A 207 -10.62 3.01 -11.84
CA LEU A 207 -10.55 2.29 -13.11
C LEU A 207 -10.55 3.28 -14.26
N THR A 208 -9.52 3.25 -15.10
CA THR A 208 -9.50 4.03 -16.37
C THR A 208 -9.84 3.16 -17.59
N ILE A 209 -10.11 1.87 -17.38
CA ILE A 209 -10.33 0.88 -18.43
C ILE A 209 -11.75 0.94 -19.01
N ASP A 210 -11.86 0.56 -20.29
CA ASP A 210 -13.12 0.38 -21.01
C ASP A 210 -13.48 -1.11 -21.24
N SER A 211 -12.84 -2.01 -20.47
CA SER A 211 -12.92 -3.47 -20.63
C SER A 211 -13.97 -4.11 -19.71
N TRP A 212 -14.34 -5.36 -19.98
CA TRP A 212 -15.29 -6.14 -19.18
C TRP A 212 -14.67 -6.58 -17.84
N TRP A 213 -15.28 -6.17 -16.72
CA TRP A 213 -14.79 -6.48 -15.36
C TRP A 213 -15.85 -7.07 -14.44
N GLU A 214 -16.95 -7.62 -14.98
CA GLU A 214 -18.11 -8.15 -14.22
C GLU A 214 -17.75 -8.95 -12.96
N THR A 215 -16.80 -9.88 -13.06
CA THR A 215 -16.39 -10.75 -11.95
C THR A 215 -15.27 -10.19 -11.08
N CYS A 216 -14.70 -9.04 -11.45
CA CYS A 216 -13.49 -8.47 -10.86
C CYS A 216 -13.62 -8.23 -9.35
N PHE A 217 -14.79 -7.81 -8.89
CA PHE A 217 -15.04 -7.42 -7.50
C PHE A 217 -15.94 -8.41 -6.74
N SER A 218 -16.08 -9.66 -7.22
CA SER A 218 -16.84 -10.68 -6.50
C SER A 218 -16.32 -10.83 -5.07
N GLY A 219 -17.20 -10.84 -4.06
CA GLY A 219 -16.80 -10.97 -2.65
C GLY A 219 -16.05 -9.78 -2.02
N CYS A 220 -15.95 -8.63 -2.69
CA CYS A 220 -15.32 -7.42 -2.14
C CYS A 220 -16.22 -6.66 -1.17
N SER A 221 -16.44 -7.19 0.03
CA SER A 221 -17.44 -6.68 0.99
C SER A 221 -17.20 -5.25 1.50
N ALA A 222 -15.97 -4.72 1.44
CA ALA A 222 -15.63 -3.40 1.97
C ALA A 222 -15.64 -2.26 0.94
N ILE A 223 -15.92 -2.52 -0.35
CA ILE A 223 -15.90 -1.46 -1.37
C ILE A 223 -16.93 -0.40 -1.01
N VAL A 224 -16.50 0.85 -0.99
CA VAL A 224 -17.32 2.05 -0.78
C VAL A 224 -17.57 2.77 -2.10
N SER A 225 -16.54 2.86 -2.95
CA SER A 225 -16.65 3.52 -4.25
C SER A 225 -15.74 2.90 -5.30
N ILE A 226 -16.20 2.94 -6.55
CA ILE A 226 -15.43 2.68 -7.75
C ILE A 226 -15.48 3.93 -8.61
N THR A 227 -14.33 4.55 -8.82
CA THR A 227 -14.20 5.75 -9.63
C THR A 227 -13.90 5.37 -11.07
N VAL A 228 -14.67 5.90 -12.02
CA VAL A 228 -14.51 5.66 -13.46
C VAL A 228 -14.52 6.99 -14.23
N PRO A 229 -13.83 7.10 -15.38
CA PRO A 229 -13.89 8.31 -16.20
C PRO A 229 -15.23 8.42 -16.92
N THR A 230 -15.63 9.65 -17.24
CA THR A 230 -16.95 9.97 -17.82
C THR A 230 -17.22 9.22 -19.13
N GLU A 231 -16.20 9.04 -19.97
CA GLU A 231 -16.28 8.34 -21.25
C GLU A 231 -16.64 6.85 -21.12
N ASN A 232 -16.28 6.21 -20.00
CA ASN A 232 -16.46 4.77 -19.79
C ASN A 232 -17.68 4.44 -18.93
N ILE A 233 -18.52 5.42 -18.59
CA ILE A 233 -19.62 5.26 -17.62
C ILE A 233 -20.65 4.21 -18.07
N LYS A 234 -20.96 4.13 -19.36
CA LYS A 234 -21.96 3.20 -19.90
C LYS A 234 -21.52 1.74 -19.71
N ASN A 235 -20.29 1.44 -20.14
CA ASN A 235 -19.71 0.10 -20.02
C ASN A 235 -19.49 -0.26 -18.55
N SER A 236 -19.11 0.72 -17.72
CA SER A 236 -18.98 0.54 -16.28
C SER A 236 -20.30 0.14 -15.60
N ILE A 237 -21.41 0.78 -15.95
CA ILE A 237 -22.73 0.41 -15.42
C ILE A 237 -23.14 -1.00 -15.85
N ILE A 238 -22.90 -1.37 -17.11
CA ILE A 238 -23.17 -2.73 -17.63
C ILE A 238 -22.36 -3.77 -16.84
N ASN A 239 -21.06 -3.55 -16.69
CA ASN A 239 -20.19 -4.45 -15.93
C ASN A 239 -20.59 -4.55 -14.46
N ALA A 240 -21.05 -3.46 -13.85
CA ALA A 240 -21.50 -3.44 -12.46
C ALA A 240 -22.82 -4.20 -12.27
N SER A 241 -23.67 -4.29 -13.29
CA SER A 241 -25.01 -4.86 -13.19
C SER A 241 -25.03 -6.34 -12.78
N GLY A 242 -24.00 -7.10 -13.14
CA GLY A 242 -23.79 -8.49 -12.72
C GLY A 242 -23.21 -8.64 -11.32
N ASN A 243 -22.92 -7.53 -10.62
CA ASN A 243 -22.22 -7.53 -9.35
C ASN A 243 -22.92 -6.65 -8.31
N ASP A 244 -23.73 -7.30 -7.47
CA ASP A 244 -24.51 -6.66 -6.40
C ASP A 244 -23.68 -5.82 -5.41
N ILE A 245 -22.38 -6.08 -5.32
CA ILE A 245 -21.49 -5.36 -4.40
C ILE A 245 -21.20 -3.95 -4.91
N VAL A 246 -21.14 -3.76 -6.23
CA VAL A 246 -20.57 -2.55 -6.85
C VAL A 246 -21.55 -1.79 -7.74
N LYS A 247 -22.70 -2.39 -8.10
CA LYS A 247 -23.74 -1.78 -8.95
C LYS A 247 -24.15 -0.36 -8.55
N ASP A 248 -24.22 -0.08 -7.24
CA ASP A 248 -24.67 1.20 -6.69
C ASP A 248 -23.50 2.07 -6.18
N LYS A 249 -22.25 1.72 -6.51
CA LYS A 249 -21.03 2.35 -5.95
C LYS A 249 -20.16 3.04 -7.01
N ILE A 250 -20.66 3.18 -8.23
CA ILE A 250 -19.94 3.84 -9.32
C ILE A 250 -20.00 5.36 -9.12
N VAL A 251 -18.82 5.98 -9.12
CA VAL A 251 -18.63 7.43 -9.04
C VAL A 251 -17.89 7.89 -10.30
N VAL A 252 -18.36 8.98 -10.91
CA VAL A 252 -17.75 9.52 -12.12
C VAL A 252 -16.67 10.53 -11.75
N LYS A 253 -15.47 10.36 -12.32
CA LYS A 253 -14.43 11.38 -12.33
C LYS A 253 -14.60 12.25 -13.59
N PRO A 254 -14.70 13.58 -13.42
CA PRO A 254 -14.83 14.50 -14.56
C PRO A 254 -13.56 14.53 -15.42
#